data_AF-A0A845YY27-F1
#
_entry.id   AF-A0A845YY27-F1
#
_cell.length_a   1.000
_cell.length_b   1.000
_cell.length_c   1.000
_cell.angle_alpha   90.00
_cell.angle_beta   90.00
_cell.angle_gamma   90.00
#
_symmetry.space_group_name_H-M   'P 1'
#
loop_
_entity.id
_entity.type
_entity.pdbx_description
1 polymer ?
#
loop_
_entity_poly.entity_id
_entity_poly.type
_entity_poly.pdbx_seq_one_letter_code
_entity_poly.pdbx_strand_id
1 'polypeptide(L)' 'MNVGWDGYRRAYGCVLHLDIKGEKIWIEQNMTEMRIAQKLVERGVPKEDIVLGFQAPEMR' A
#
# COMPACT_ATOMS: atom_id res chain seq x y z
N MET A 1 -3.59 -7.48 7.32
CA MET A 1 -2.75 -7.67 8.52
C MET A 1 -2.56 -9.15 8.74
N ASN A 2 -1.33 -9.58 8.98
CA ASN A 2 -1.03 -10.94 9.45
C ASN A 2 -0.75 -10.85 10.94
N VAL A 3 -1.49 -11.62 11.74
CA VAL A 3 -1.36 -11.67 13.19
C VAL A 3 -1.53 -13.12 13.61
N GLY A 4 -0.47 -13.75 14.09
CA GLY A 4 -0.49 -15.17 14.41
C GLY A 4 0.86 -15.71 14.86
N TRP A 5 1.04 -17.02 14.71
CA TRP A 5 2.26 -17.74 15.05
C TRP A 5 2.61 -18.70 13.92
N ASP A 6 3.91 -18.84 13.66
CA ASP A 6 4.51 -19.82 12.76
C ASP A 6 5.47 -20.67 13.61
N GLY A 7 4.95 -21.76 14.16
CA GLY A 7 5.59 -22.47 15.26
C GLY A 7 5.84 -21.55 16.45
N TYR A 8 7.12 -21.40 16.83
CA TYR A 8 7.55 -20.51 17.92
C TYR A 8 7.83 -19.07 17.46
N ARG A 9 7.65 -18.75 16.17
CA ARG A 9 7.90 -17.43 15.62
C ARG A 9 6.61 -16.61 15.59
N ARG A 10 6.65 -15.41 16.18
CA ARG A 10 5.53 -14.46 16.07
C ARG A 10 5.39 -13.96 14.64
N ALA A 11 4.22 -14.15 14.04
CA ALA A 11 3.86 -13.53 12.77
C ALA A 11 3.04 -12.26 13.04
N TYR A 12 3.62 -11.09 12.75
CA TYR A 12 2.95 -9.81 12.90
C TYR A 12 3.41 -8.83 11.81
N GLY A 13 2.49 -8.34 10.98
CA GLY A 13 2.84 -7.38 9.94
C GLY A 13 1.66 -6.92 9.07
N CYS A 14 1.80 -5.73 8.49
CA CYS A 14 0.86 -5.21 7.50
C CYS A 14 1.32 -5.58 6.09
N VAL A 15 0.51 -6.36 5.37
CA VAL A 15 0.84 -6.77 3.99
C VAL A 15 0.50 -5.66 2.98
N LEU A 16 -0.61 -4.95 3.18
CA LEU A 16 -1.07 -3.86 2.33
C LEU A 16 -1.77 -2.83 3.21
N HIS A 17 -1.35 -1.57 3.09
CA HIS A 17 -1.94 -0.42 3.80
C HIS A 17 -2.30 0.64 2.77
N LEU A 18 -3.58 1.00 2.70
CA LEU A 18 -4.09 2.12 1.91
C LEU A 18 -4.77 3.15 2.81
N ASP A 19 -4.47 4.43 2.62
CA ASP A 19 -5.20 5.54 3.23
C ASP A 19 -5.92 6.36 2.15
N ILE A 20 -6.98 7.07 2.55
CA ILE A 20 -7.54 8.18 1.77
C ILE A 20 -7.24 9.45 2.56
N LYS A 21 -6.43 10.36 1.99
CA LYS A 21 -6.05 11.63 2.60
C LYS A 21 -6.37 12.76 1.63
N GLY A 22 -7.32 13.62 2.02
CA GLY A 22 -7.99 14.51 1.07
C GLY A 22 -8.73 13.68 0.03
N GLU A 23 -8.51 13.98 -1.24
CA GLU A 23 -9.12 13.25 -2.37
C GLU A 23 -8.17 12.21 -3.00
N LYS A 24 -7.03 11.93 -2.35
CA LYS A 24 -5.99 11.03 -2.88
C LYS A 24 -5.92 9.71 -2.13
N ILE A 25 -5.60 8.65 -2.87
CA ILE A 25 -5.31 7.32 -2.34
C ILE A 25 -3.81 7.22 -2.08
N TRP A 26 -3.45 6.90 -0.84
CA TRP A 26 -2.05 6.73 -0.43
C TRP A 26 -1.74 5.25 -0.23
N ILE A 27 -0.72 4.75 -0.92
CA ILE A 27 -0.18 3.40 -0.74
C ILE A 27 0.94 3.50 0.29
N GLU A 28 0.64 3.22 1.55
CA GLU A 28 1.59 3.37 2.66
C GLU A 28 2.50 2.15 2.83
N GLN A 29 2.02 0.96 2.45
CA GLN A 29 2.80 -0.27 2.43
C GLN A 29 2.24 -1.26 1.42
N ASN A 30 3.11 -1.97 0.69
CA ASN A 30 2.74 -3.11 -0.14
C ASN A 30 3.86 -4.17 -0.11
N MET A 31 3.62 -5.28 0.60
CA MET A 31 4.53 -6.43 0.70
C MET A 31 4.11 -7.57 -0.25
N THR A 32 3.47 -7.24 -1.37
CA THR A 32 3.06 -8.21 -2.39
C THR A 32 3.72 -7.90 -3.73
N GLU A 33 3.75 -8.88 -4.63
CA GLU A 33 4.15 -8.68 -6.03
C GLU A 33 3.11 -7.86 -6.83
N MET A 34 1.95 -7.53 -6.23
CA MET A 34 0.89 -6.81 -6.94
C MET A 34 1.29 -5.34 -7.16
N ARG A 35 1.13 -4.88 -8.40
CA ARG A 35 1.26 -3.46 -8.76
C ARG A 35 -0.02 -2.71 -8.41
N ILE A 36 -0.23 -2.41 -7.13
CA ILE A 36 -1.48 -1.80 -6.62
C ILE A 36 -1.81 -0.48 -7.32
N ALA A 37 -0.82 0.42 -7.50
CA ALA A 37 -1.02 1.66 -8.24
C ALA A 37 -1.55 1.41 -9.67
N GLN A 38 -0.98 0.44 -10.38
CA GLN A 38 -1.44 0.09 -11.73
C GLN A 38 -2.88 -0.45 -11.72
N LYS A 39 -3.24 -1.30 -10.74
CA LYS A 39 -4.61 -1.81 -10.60
C LYS A 39 -5.64 -0.72 -10.29
N LEU A 40 -5.24 0.34 -9.59
CA LEU A 40 -6.11 1.50 -9.34
C LEU A 40 -6.33 2.28 -10.64
N VAL A 41 -5.28 2.50 -11.43
CA VAL A 41 -5.39 3.13 -12.75
C VAL A 41 -6.29 2.31 -13.70
N GLU A 42 -6.13 0.98 -13.73
CA GLU A 42 -6.98 0.07 -14.52
C GLU A 42 -8.46 0.14 -14.11
N ARG A 43 -8.76 0.59 -12.88
CA ARG A 43 -10.12 0.80 -12.36
C ARG A 43 -10.62 2.24 -12.55
N GLY A 44 -9.86 3.09 -13.22
CA GLY A 44 -10.26 4.45 -13.56
C GLY A 44 -9.80 5.53 -12.58
N VAL A 45 -8.93 5.21 -11.61
CA VAL A 45 -8.34 6.24 -10.73
C VAL A 45 -7.25 7.00 -11.51
N PRO A 46 -7.32 8.34 -11.62
CA PRO A 46 -6.25 9.13 -12.22
C PRO A 46 -4.91 8.90 -11.50
N LYS A 47 -3.79 8.93 -12.24
CA LYS A 47 -2.47 8.65 -11.66
C LYS A 47 -2.08 9.69 -10.61
N GLU A 48 -2.45 10.93 -10.86
CA GLU A 48 -2.24 12.12 -10.02
C GLU A 48 -2.96 12.05 -8.66
N ASP A 49 -3.96 11.17 -8.53
CA ASP A 49 -4.72 10.92 -7.30
C ASP A 49 -4.16 9.74 -6.50
N ILE A 50 -3.09 9.10 -6.96
CA ILE A 50 -2.42 7.98 -6.29
C ILE A 50 -1.05 8.45 -5.80
N VAL A 51 -0.83 8.35 -4.49
CA VAL A 51 0.44 8.70 -3.84
C VAL A 51 1.14 7.43 -3.35
N LEU A 52 2.42 7.27 -3.70
CA LEU A 52 3.27 6.22 -3.16
C LEU A 52 3.82 6.66 -1.79
N GLY A 53 3.00 6.48 -0.74
CA GLY A 53 3.29 6.93 0.62
C GLY A 53 4.59 6.36 1.22
N PHE A 54 4.92 5.12 0.85
CA PHE A 54 6.18 4.46 1.26
C PHE A 54 7.44 5.08 0.66
N GLN A 55 7.34 5.92 -0.37
CA GLN A 55 8.48 6.66 -0.91
C GLN A 55 8.72 7.92 -0.06
N ALA A 56 10.01 8.25 0.12
CA ALA A 56 10.42 9.49 0.76
C ALA A 56 9.78 10.70 0.02
N PRO A 57 9.36 11.76 0.71
CA PRO A 57 8.65 12.89 0.10
C PRO A 57 9.33 13.48 -1.14
N GLU A 58 10.66 13.48 -1.20
CA GLU A 58 11.46 14.05 -2.28
C GLU A 58 11.47 13.17 -3.54
N MET A 59 11.01 11.92 -3.45
CA MET A 59 10.97 10.93 -4.53
C MET A 59 9.56 10.72 -5.11
N ARG A 60 8.56 11.41 -4.57
CA ARG A 60 7.14 11.26 -4.94
C ARG A 60 6.78 12.02 -6.20
#